data_AF-A0A961D3S4-F1
#
_entry.id   AF-A0A961D3S4-F1
#
_cell.length_a   1.000
_cell.length_b   1.000
_cell.length_c   1.000
_cell.angle_alpha   90.00
_cell.angle_beta   90.00
_cell.angle_gamma   90.00
#
_symmetry.space_group_name_H-M   'P 1'
#
loop_
_entity.id
_entity.type
_entity.pdbx_description
1 polymer ?
#
loop_
_entity_poly.entity_id
_entity_poly.type
_entity_poly.pdbx_seq_one_letter_code
_entity_poly.pdbx_strand_id
1 'polypeptide(L)' 'MSECGCEHARANLEELIRGELGETDCGPIREHLRHCDDCRDEQQVFEKLTVAVRRACAESAPVSLREAVLGSLRDLG' A
#
# COMPACT_ATOMS: atom_id res chain seq x y z
N MET A 1 -8.57 20.25 8.52
CA MET A 1 -7.29 19.80 9.09
C MET A 1 -7.56 18.43 9.68
N SER A 2 -7.10 17.36 9.02
CA SER A 2 -7.23 16.01 9.60
C SER A 2 -6.57 16.03 10.97
N GLU A 3 -7.18 15.46 11.99
CA GLU A 3 -6.58 15.34 13.33
C GLU A 3 -5.32 14.44 13.34
N CYS A 4 -5.02 13.81 12.20
CA CYS A 4 -3.77 13.12 11.92
C CYS A 4 -2.63 14.11 11.64
N GLY A 5 -1.68 14.22 12.57
CA GLY A 5 -0.41 14.95 12.39
C GLY A 5 0.68 14.09 11.73
N CYS A 6 1.77 14.74 11.28
CA CYS A 6 2.85 14.06 10.55
C CYS A 6 3.48 12.90 11.34
N GLU A 7 3.64 13.04 12.66
CA GLU A 7 4.19 11.97 13.50
C GLU A 7 3.33 10.70 13.45
N HIS A 8 2.02 10.84 13.60
CA HIS A 8 1.08 9.72 13.50
C HIS A 8 1.04 9.15 12.08
N ALA A 9 1.02 10.00 11.05
CA ALA A 9 1.02 9.55 9.65
C ALA A 9 2.24 8.69 9.34
N ARG A 10 3.44 9.14 9.72
CA ARG A 10 4.70 8.43 9.48
C ARG A 10 4.81 7.13 10.28
N ALA A 11 4.39 7.14 11.54
CA ALA A 11 4.43 5.96 12.39
C ALA A 11 3.59 4.79 11.84
N ASN A 12 2.51 5.10 11.12
CA ASN A 12 1.57 4.10 10.59
C ASN A 12 1.65 3.94 9.06
N LEU A 13 2.63 4.59 8.41
CA LEU A 13 2.71 4.66 6.94
C LEU A 13 3.00 3.30 6.32
N GLU A 14 3.86 2.51 6.97
CA GLU A 14 4.22 1.17 6.50
C GLU A 14 3.03 0.21 6.56
N GLU A 15 2.30 0.19 7.68
CA GLU A 15 1.09 -0.63 7.86
C GLU A 15 0.00 -0.23 6.86
N LEU A 16 -0.18 1.08 6.62
CA LEU A 16 -1.10 1.59 5.62
C LEU A 16 -0.74 1.09 4.20
N ILE A 17 0.53 1.17 3.81
CA ILE A 17 1.02 0.75 2.48
C ILE A 17 0.91 -0.77 2.30
N ARG A 18 1.14 -1.54 3.36
CA ARG A 18 1.03 -3.01 3.33
C ARG A 18 -0.41 -3.51 3.42
N GLY A 19 -1.37 -2.63 3.72
CA GLY A 19 -2.78 -3.00 3.91
C GLY A 19 -3.03 -3.72 5.24
N GLU A 20 -2.16 -3.49 6.22
CA GLU A 20 -2.18 -4.11 7.56
C GLU A 20 -2.84 -3.19 8.60
N LEU A 21 -3.15 -1.96 8.22
CA LEU A 21 -3.81 -0.98 9.08
C LEU A 21 -5.35 -1.13 9.04
N GLY A 22 -5.99 -0.95 10.19
CA GLY A 22 -7.45 -0.99 10.33
C GLY A 22 -8.15 0.07 9.46
N GLU A 23 -9.38 -0.22 9.01
CA GLU A 23 -10.15 0.67 8.13
C GLU A 23 -10.40 2.06 8.73
N THR A 24 -10.59 2.13 10.05
CA THR A 24 -10.81 3.38 10.80
C THR A 24 -9.60 4.29 10.80
N ASP A 25 -8.39 3.72 10.79
CA ASP A 25 -7.13 4.47 10.90
C ASP A 25 -6.56 4.84 9.52
N CYS A 26 -6.97 4.11 8.46
CA CYS A 26 -6.57 4.41 7.09
C CYS A 26 -7.04 5.78 6.60
N GLY A 27 -8.28 6.16 6.92
CA GLY A 27 -8.92 7.38 6.43
C GLY A 27 -8.18 8.66 6.79
N PRO A 28 -7.91 8.91 8.09
CA PRO A 28 -7.18 10.10 8.55
C PRO A 28 -5.79 10.25 7.95
N ILE A 29 -5.03 9.15 7.81
CA ILE A 29 -3.68 9.17 7.25
C ILE A 29 -3.72 9.43 5.73
N ARG A 30 -4.62 8.78 4.99
CA ARG A 30 -4.81 9.06 3.55
C ARG A 30 -5.18 10.52 3.33
N GLU A 31 -6.02 11.09 4.19
CA GLU A 31 -6.35 12.51 4.12
C GLU A 31 -5.13 13.41 4.41
N HIS A 32 -4.31 13.04 5.39
CA HIS A 32 -3.06 13.76 5.67
C HIS A 32 -2.10 13.73 4.47
N LEU A 33 -1.91 12.55 3.87
CA LEU A 33 -1.08 12.35 2.69
C LEU A 33 -1.59 13.12 1.47
N ARG A 34 -2.85 13.56 1.43
CA ARG A 34 -3.36 14.46 0.37
C ARG A 34 -2.84 15.90 0.49
N HIS A 35 -2.42 16.33 1.68
CA HIS A 35 -2.14 17.73 1.98
C HIS A 35 -0.73 17.99 2.51
N CYS A 36 0.05 16.94 2.82
CA CYS A 36 1.42 17.06 3.31
C CYS A 36 2.41 16.45 2.31
N ASP A 37 3.25 17.29 1.70
CA ASP A 37 4.23 16.85 0.72
C ASP A 37 5.36 16.04 1.37
N ASP A 38 5.83 16.43 2.56
CA ASP A 38 6.85 15.67 3.30
C ASP A 38 6.43 14.21 3.55
N CYS A 39 5.20 13.98 4.03
CA CYS A 39 4.70 12.63 4.27
C CYS A 39 4.45 11.86 2.96
N ARG A 40 4.15 12.57 1.87
CA ARG A 40 4.04 11.98 0.52
C ARG A 40 5.40 11.52 -0.01
N ASP A 41 6.43 12.30 0.19
CA ASP A 41 7.79 11.94 -0.21
C ASP A 41 8.27 10.70 0.56
N GLU A 42 7.99 10.63 1.87
CA GLU A 42 8.24 9.42 2.65
C GLU A 42 7.44 8.22 2.14
N GLN A 43 6.16 8.39 1.82
CA GLN A 43 5.32 7.32 1.23
C GLN A 43 5.97 6.77 -0.04
N GLN A 44 6.42 7.65 -0.93
CA GLN A 44 7.07 7.24 -2.17
C GLN A 44 8.37 6.47 -1.93
N VAL A 45 9.16 6.84 -0.91
CA VAL A 45 10.37 6.10 -0.54
C VAL A 45 10.02 4.68 -0.09
N PHE A 46 9.03 4.54 0.80
CA PHE A 46 8.57 3.23 1.27
C PHE A 46 8.03 2.35 0.14
N GLU A 47 7.22 2.92 -0.77
CA GLU A 47 6.69 2.20 -1.92
C GLU A 47 7.82 1.71 -2.85
N LYS A 48 8.80 2.57 -3.15
CA LYS A 48 9.96 2.21 -3.97
C LYS A 48 10.78 1.09 -3.33
N LEU A 49 11.01 1.17 -2.02
CA LEU A 49 11.70 0.12 -1.28
C LEU A 49 10.93 -1.20 -1.32
N THR A 50 9.62 -1.16 -1.10
CA THR A 50 8.75 -2.34 -1.14
C THR A 50 8.80 -3.01 -2.51
N VAL A 51 8.77 -2.23 -3.60
CA VAL A 51 8.92 -2.76 -4.97
C VAL A 51 10.30 -3.36 -5.18
N ALA A 52 11.38 -2.71 -4.70
CA ALA A 52 12.74 -3.22 -4.84
C ALA A 52 12.91 -4.58 -4.13
N VAL A 53 12.40 -4.71 -2.90
CA VAL A 53 12.41 -5.97 -2.15
C VAL A 53 11.61 -7.04 -2.88
N ARG A 54 10.39 -6.74 -3.31
CA ARG A 54 9.55 -7.69 -4.07
C ARG A 54 10.21 -8.18 -5.35
N ARG A 55 10.94 -7.31 -6.07
CA ARG A 55 11.69 -7.70 -7.28
C ARG A 55 12.87 -8.63 -6.99
N ALA A 56 13.45 -8.54 -5.81
CA ALA A 56 14.52 -9.44 -5.38
C ALA A 56 13.99 -10.83 -4.96
N CYS A 57 12.69 -10.98 -4.69
CA CYS A 57 12.07 -12.27 -4.44
C CYS A 57 11.98 -13.09 -5.74
N ALA A 58 12.58 -14.28 -5.77
CA ALA A 58 12.61 -15.16 -6.95
C ALA A 58 11.39 -16.10 -7.06
N GLU A 59 10.48 -16.08 -6.08
CA GLU A 59 9.33 -16.98 -6.03
C GLU A 59 8.27 -16.54 -7.03
N SER A 60 7.91 -17.45 -7.94
CA SER A 60 6.83 -17.26 -8.90
C SER A 60 5.60 -18.04 -8.45
N ALA A 61 4.44 -17.40 -8.48
CA ALA A 61 3.17 -18.09 -8.20
C ALA A 61 2.94 -19.25 -9.19
N PRO A 62 2.27 -20.35 -8.78
CA PRO A 62 1.93 -21.45 -9.68
C PRO A 62 1.11 -20.98 -10.89
N VAL A 63 1.43 -21.51 -12.07
CA VAL A 63 0.75 -21.14 -13.34
C VAL A 63 -0.75 -21.41 -13.26
N SER A 64 -1.16 -22.53 -12.64
CA SER A 64 -2.56 -22.89 -12.45
C SER A 64 -3.36 -21.84 -11.67
N LEU A 65 -2.75 -21.23 -10.66
CA LEU A 65 -3.38 -20.16 -9.88
C LEU A 65 -3.57 -18.91 -10.74
N ARG A 66 -2.57 -18.57 -11.56
CA ARG A 66 -2.66 -17.44 -12.50
C ARG A 66 -3.78 -17.66 -13.52
N GLU A 67 -3.87 -18.87 -14.07
CA GLU A 67 -4.93 -19.23 -15.03
C GLU A 67 -6.32 -19.13 -14.38
N ALA A 68 -6.48 -19.65 -13.16
CA ALA A 68 -7.73 -19.55 -12.41
C ALA A 68 -8.17 -18.10 -12.18
N VAL A 69 -7.25 -17.24 -11.72
CA VAL A 69 -7.53 -15.80 -11.51
C VAL A 69 -7.93 -15.11 -12.81
N LEU A 70 -7.20 -15.34 -13.90
CA LEU A 70 -7.52 -14.76 -15.21
C LEU A 70 -8.86 -15.25 -15.77
N GLY A 71 -9.24 -16.51 -15.48
CA GLY A 71 -10.57 -17.03 -15.78
C GLY A 71 -11.66 -16.26 -15.04
N SER A 72 -11.56 -16.17 -13.72
CA SER A 72 -12.56 -15.45 -12.90
C SER A 72 -12.72 -13.98 -13.28
N LEU A 73 -11.62 -13.29 -13.65
CA LEU A 73 -11.69 -11.89 -14.09
C LEU A 73 -12.43 -11.72 -15.42
N ARG A 74 -12.39 -12.71 -16.31
CA ARG A 74 -13.13 -12.69 -17.59
C ARG A 74 -14.62 -12.93 -17.38
N ASP A 75 -14.97 -13.75 -16.39
CA ASP A 75 -16.37 -14.06 -16.06
C ASP A 75 -17.09 -12.90 -15.34
N LEU A 76 -16.32 -11.95 -14.78
CA LEU A 76 -16.83 -10.75 -14.12
C LEU A 76 -17.10 -9.59 -15.10
N GLY A 77 -16.66 -9.69 -16.37
CA GLY A 77 -16.84 -8.67 -17.41
C GLY A 77 -18.03 -8.94 -18.30
#